data_AF-A0A1F8X2L3-F1
#
_entry.id   AF-A0A1F8X2L3-F1
#
_cell.length_a   1.000
_cell.length_b   1.000
_cell.length_c   1.000
_cell.angle_alpha   90.00
_cell.angle_beta   90.00
_cell.angle_gamma   90.00
#
_symmetry.space_group_name_H-M   'P 1'
#
loop_
_entity.id
_entity.type
_entity.pdbx_description
1 polymer ?
#
loop_
_entity_poly.entity_id
_entity_poly.type
_entity_poly.pdbx_seq_one_letter_code
_entity_poly.pdbx_strand_id
1 'polypeptide(L)'
;MVRIAGVRFKKACKVYDFEAGTLEFNPGDAVIVEVERGLGMGIVVYSPRDIDETTLTRQLKKIVRKADPVDIERQGFNTEREIEAFRICKERIIKYNLPMKLIRVEYLFDSSKAIFYFTSDMRVDFRELVKDLAATFHTRIEMRQIGVRDEAKMIGGLGPCGRELCCSGFLADFEPVTIKMAKEQNLALNPVKISGICGRLMCCLSYEHDFYQNERKRERENTDKDNKEKDEKDKGPERPPRGGGGDRGRRPPGRAAGGPNQKHGCGGCGKHEPGKHEHGKHKTKDTKETKEEAKPAGTTENA
;
A
#
# COMPACT_ATOMS: atom_id res chain seq x y z
N MET A 1 -10.40 -29.76 21.14
CA MET A 1 -11.40 -29.15 20.23
C MET A 1 -11.82 -27.83 20.84
N VAL A 2 -11.78 -26.75 20.06
CA VAL A 2 -12.17 -25.41 20.48
C VAL A 2 -13.33 -24.94 19.62
N ARG A 3 -14.39 -24.41 20.26
CA ARG A 3 -15.54 -23.83 19.55
C ARG A 3 -15.24 -22.40 19.17
N ILE A 4 -15.27 -22.12 17.86
CA ILE A 4 -14.97 -20.80 17.32
C ILE A 4 -16.18 -20.21 16.59
N ALA A 5 -16.37 -18.90 16.73
CA ALA A 5 -17.35 -18.14 15.97
C ALA A 5 -16.68 -16.91 15.32
N GLY A 6 -17.09 -16.61 14.09
CA GLY A 6 -16.57 -15.46 13.36
C GLY A 6 -17.33 -14.19 13.74
N VAL A 7 -16.62 -13.17 14.20
CA VAL A 7 -17.20 -11.88 14.57
C VAL A 7 -16.64 -10.77 13.70
N ARG A 8 -17.52 -9.86 13.29
CA ARG A 8 -17.21 -8.66 12.51
C ARG A 8 -17.62 -7.42 13.28
N PHE A 9 -16.70 -6.45 13.40
CA PHE A 9 -16.96 -5.19 14.11
C PHE A 9 -17.64 -4.11 13.25
N LYS A 10 -17.40 -4.11 11.94
CA LYS A 10 -17.95 -3.11 10.99
C LYS A 10 -18.37 -3.77 9.68
N LYS A 11 -19.37 -3.22 8.99
CA LYS A 11 -20.02 -3.81 7.81
C LYS A 11 -19.05 -4.31 6.71
N ALA A 12 -17.91 -3.63 6.51
CA ALA A 12 -16.91 -3.96 5.49
C ALA A 12 -15.53 -4.32 6.08
N CYS A 13 -15.48 -5.20 7.08
CA CYS A 13 -14.21 -5.57 7.73
C CYS A 13 -13.95 -7.08 7.73
N LYS A 14 -12.67 -7.42 7.95
CA LYS A 14 -12.16 -8.78 8.18
C LYS A 14 -12.98 -9.43 9.30
N VAL A 15 -13.37 -10.69 9.07
CA VAL A 15 -13.97 -11.53 10.09
C VAL A 15 -12.84 -12.08 10.95
N TYR A 16 -12.97 -11.91 12.26
CA TYR A 16 -12.02 -12.42 13.23
C TYR A 16 -12.64 -13.60 13.96
N ASP A 17 -11.87 -14.64 14.17
CA ASP A 17 -12.31 -15.82 14.89
C ASP A 17 -12.15 -15.59 16.39
N PHE A 18 -13.21 -15.84 17.15
CA PHE A 18 -13.24 -15.76 18.61
C PHE A 18 -13.70 -17.08 19.20
N GLU A 19 -13.22 -17.40 20.40
CA GLU A 19 -13.66 -18.55 21.18
C GLU A 19 -15.07 -18.30 21.72
N ALA A 20 -16.02 -19.17 21.36
CA ALA A 20 -17.42 -19.08 21.77
C ALA A 20 -17.72 -19.80 23.09
N GLY A 21 -16.81 -20.66 23.56
CA GLY A 21 -17.01 -21.48 24.76
C GLY A 21 -18.27 -22.36 24.66
N THR A 22 -19.09 -22.35 25.70
CA THR A 22 -20.36 -23.11 25.76
C THR A 22 -21.54 -22.36 25.15
N LEU A 23 -21.37 -21.10 24.75
CA LEU A 23 -22.47 -20.25 24.28
C LEU A 23 -22.84 -20.55 22.82
N GLU A 24 -24.14 -20.48 22.52
CA GLU A 24 -24.65 -20.60 21.16
C GLU A 24 -25.05 -19.24 20.58
N PHE A 25 -24.58 -18.98 19.36
CA PHE A 25 -24.81 -17.75 18.64
C PHE A 25 -25.33 -18.04 17.23
N ASN A 26 -26.30 -17.23 16.79
CA ASN A 26 -26.79 -17.27 15.43
C ASN A 26 -26.11 -16.17 14.59
N PRO A 27 -25.95 -16.36 13.27
CA PRO A 27 -25.47 -15.31 12.39
C PRO A 27 -26.42 -14.09 12.48
N GLY A 28 -25.85 -12.91 12.69
CA GLY A 28 -26.59 -11.67 12.92
C GLY A 28 -26.72 -11.27 14.39
N ASP A 29 -26.43 -12.16 15.35
CA ASP A 29 -26.45 -11.81 16.77
C ASP A 29 -25.37 -10.76 17.08
N ALA A 30 -25.74 -9.73 17.84
CA ALA A 30 -24.79 -8.79 18.41
C ALA A 30 -24.15 -9.41 19.66
N VAL A 31 -22.82 -9.35 19.76
CA VAL A 31 -22.03 -9.98 20.82
C VAL A 31 -20.97 -9.03 21.35
N ILE A 32 -20.66 -9.18 22.63
CA ILE A 32 -19.55 -8.49 23.29
C ILE A 32 -18.34 -9.43 23.31
N VAL A 33 -17.23 -8.96 22.75
CA VAL A 33 -15.98 -9.71 22.64
C VAL A 33 -14.83 -8.97 23.32
N GLU A 34 -13.86 -9.73 23.79
CA GLU A 34 -12.63 -9.19 24.36
C GLU A 34 -11.66 -8.83 23.21
N VAL A 35 -11.26 -7.57 23.13
CA VAL A 35 -10.27 -7.05 22.18
C VAL A 35 -9.03 -6.57 22.92
N GLU A 36 -7.95 -6.23 22.21
CA GLU A 36 -6.71 -5.73 22.86
C GLU A 36 -6.94 -4.42 23.65
N ARG A 37 -8.01 -3.72 23.31
CA ARG A 37 -8.35 -2.40 23.84
C ARG A 37 -9.54 -2.44 24.81
N GLY A 38 -9.82 -3.61 25.40
CA GLY A 38 -10.93 -3.82 26.34
C GLY A 38 -12.07 -4.60 25.70
N LEU A 39 -13.31 -4.17 25.93
CA LEU A 39 -14.50 -4.79 25.33
C LEU A 39 -14.83 -4.13 23.99
N GLY A 40 -15.36 -4.92 23.06
CA GLY A 40 -15.88 -4.43 21.79
C GLY A 40 -17.18 -5.12 21.44
N MET A 41 -18.09 -4.42 20.77
CA MET A 41 -19.30 -5.02 20.23
C MET A 41 -19.09 -5.39 18.76
N GLY A 42 -19.50 -6.58 18.38
CA GLY A 42 -19.47 -7.07 17.01
C GLY A 42 -20.71 -7.86 16.66
N ILE A 43 -20.81 -8.24 15.38
CA ILE A 43 -21.90 -9.04 14.83
C ILE A 43 -21.32 -10.40 14.44
N VAL A 44 -22.02 -11.47 14.83
CA VAL A 44 -21.66 -12.84 14.46
C VAL A 44 -21.94 -13.07 12.97
N VAL A 45 -20.94 -13.56 12.25
CA VAL A 45 -21.02 -13.85 10.81
C VAL A 45 -21.36 -15.32 10.55
N TYR A 46 -20.82 -16.22 11.37
CA TYR A 46 -21.09 -17.65 11.28
C TYR A 46 -21.19 -18.27 12.69
N SER A 47 -22.04 -19.28 12.84
CA SER A 47 -22.31 -19.97 14.11
C SER A 47 -21.08 -20.73 14.65
N PRO A 48 -21.02 -20.99 15.97
CA PRO A 48 -19.92 -21.73 16.59
C PRO A 48 -19.67 -23.08 15.89
N ARG A 49 -18.41 -23.33 15.47
CA ARG A 49 -17.95 -24.60 14.91
C ARG A 49 -16.75 -25.13 15.69
N ASP A 50 -16.67 -26.44 15.81
CA ASP A 50 -15.54 -27.12 16.45
C ASP A 50 -14.34 -27.21 15.49
N ILE A 51 -13.19 -26.74 15.95
CA ILE A 51 -11.91 -26.88 15.23
C ILE A 51 -10.89 -27.53 16.17
N ASP A 52 -9.99 -28.31 15.57
CA ASP A 52 -8.88 -28.87 16.32
C ASP A 52 -7.87 -27.79 16.72
N GLU A 53 -7.43 -27.83 17.96
CA GLU A 53 -6.59 -26.79 18.58
C GLU A 53 -5.22 -26.70 17.91
N THR A 54 -4.77 -27.81 17.31
CA THR A 54 -3.52 -27.91 16.54
C THR A 54 -3.50 -27.03 15.27
N THR A 55 -4.68 -26.68 14.74
CA THR A 55 -4.81 -25.83 13.55
C THR A 55 -4.72 -24.34 13.89
N LEU A 56 -4.85 -23.99 15.18
CA LEU A 56 -4.85 -22.61 15.63
C LEU A 56 -3.42 -22.07 15.74
N THR A 57 -3.08 -21.15 14.84
CA THR A 57 -1.76 -20.48 14.84
C THR A 57 -1.63 -19.42 15.94
N ARG A 58 -2.74 -19.04 16.60
CA ARG A 58 -2.81 -17.96 17.60
C ARG A 58 -3.83 -18.29 18.68
N GLN A 59 -3.57 -17.84 19.92
CA GLN A 59 -4.56 -17.86 20.99
C GLN A 59 -5.75 -16.96 20.62
N LEU A 60 -6.94 -17.56 20.59
CA LEU A 60 -8.17 -16.85 20.28
C LEU A 60 -8.64 -16.07 21.51
N LYS A 61 -9.24 -14.90 21.27
CA LYS A 61 -9.91 -14.14 22.32
C LYS A 61 -11.32 -14.63 22.50
N LYS A 62 -11.92 -14.34 23.66
CA LYS A 62 -13.21 -14.90 24.05
C LYS A 62 -14.37 -13.98 23.68
N ILE A 63 -15.48 -14.59 23.28
CA ILE A 63 -16.80 -13.95 23.29
C ILE A 63 -17.30 -13.97 24.73
N VAL A 64 -17.58 -12.80 25.29
CA VAL A 64 -17.97 -12.67 26.70
C VAL A 64 -19.45 -13.02 26.87
N ARG A 65 -20.32 -12.43 26.04
CA ARG A 65 -21.78 -12.63 26.10
C ARG A 65 -22.48 -12.08 24.85
N LYS A 66 -23.77 -12.36 24.72
CA LYS A 66 -24.66 -11.62 23.79
C LYS A 66 -24.80 -10.18 24.26
N ALA A 67 -24.90 -9.25 23.31
CA ALA A 67 -25.10 -7.85 23.60
C ALA A 67 -26.53 -7.62 24.10
N ASP A 68 -26.66 -6.88 25.19
CA ASP A 68 -27.95 -6.49 25.75
C ASP A 68 -28.46 -5.21 25.06
N PRO A 69 -29.76 -4.86 25.18
CA PRO A 69 -30.28 -3.63 24.59
C PRO A 69 -29.49 -2.36 24.99
N VAL A 70 -29.01 -2.32 26.24
CA VAL A 70 -28.17 -1.24 26.77
C VAL A 70 -26.83 -1.12 26.02
N ASP A 71 -26.24 -2.24 25.60
CA ASP A 71 -25.00 -2.25 24.83
C ASP A 71 -25.20 -1.70 23.42
N ILE A 72 -26.34 -2.03 22.80
CA ILE A 72 -26.72 -1.55 21.47
C ILE A 72 -26.96 -0.05 21.51
N GLU A 73 -27.71 0.44 22.51
CA GLU A 73 -27.92 1.87 22.74
C GLU A 73 -26.60 2.61 22.97
N ARG A 74 -25.70 2.03 23.79
CA ARG A 74 -24.36 2.60 24.02
C ARG A 74 -23.56 2.71 22.73
N GLN A 75 -23.60 1.70 21.86
CA GLN A 75 -22.94 1.78 20.55
C GLN A 75 -23.55 2.87 19.67
N GLY A 76 -24.88 3.03 19.68
CA GLY A 76 -25.57 4.11 18.98
C GLY A 76 -25.07 5.48 19.45
N PHE A 77 -25.07 5.70 20.76
CA PHE A 77 -24.58 6.93 21.38
C PHE A 77 -23.10 7.22 21.06
N ASN A 78 -22.24 6.18 21.10
CA ASN A 78 -20.85 6.31 20.69
C ASN A 78 -20.72 6.75 19.22
N THR A 79 -21.56 6.19 18.33
CA THR A 79 -21.55 6.53 16.89
C THR A 79 -21.95 7.99 16.66
N GLU A 80 -22.95 8.49 17.39
CA GLU A 80 -23.35 9.91 17.34
C GLU A 80 -22.23 10.83 17.83
N ARG A 81 -21.59 10.45 18.94
CA ARG A 81 -20.43 11.18 19.48
C ARG A 81 -19.23 11.17 18.53
N GLU A 82 -19.00 10.08 17.79
CA GLU A 82 -17.95 10.02 16.76
C GLU A 82 -18.19 11.05 15.66
N ILE A 83 -19.44 11.18 15.19
CA ILE A 83 -19.81 12.14 14.14
C ILE A 83 -19.58 13.58 14.63
N GLU A 84 -20.06 13.89 15.83
CA GLU A 84 -19.91 15.23 16.40
C GLU A 84 -18.43 15.56 16.72
N ALA A 85 -17.70 14.59 17.27
CA ALA A 85 -16.26 14.73 17.53
C ALA A 85 -15.45 14.94 16.26
N PHE A 86 -15.83 14.27 15.17
CA PHE A 86 -15.21 14.48 13.86
C PHE A 86 -15.43 15.92 13.37
N ARG A 87 -16.66 16.42 13.46
CA ARG A 87 -17.01 17.79 13.03
C ARG A 87 -16.25 18.85 13.81
N ILE A 88 -16.31 18.79 15.14
CA ILE A 88 -15.63 19.73 16.04
C ILE A 88 -14.12 19.69 15.82
N CYS A 89 -13.52 18.49 15.74
CA CYS A 89 -12.08 18.37 15.53
C CYS A 89 -11.65 18.98 14.20
N LYS A 90 -12.43 18.78 13.13
CA LYS A 90 -12.17 19.41 11.83
C LYS A 90 -12.18 20.93 11.90
N GLU A 91 -13.13 21.53 12.62
CA GLU A 91 -13.19 22.98 12.85
C GLU A 91 -11.98 23.49 13.65
N ARG A 92 -11.58 22.75 14.70
CA ARG A 92 -10.42 23.12 15.52
C ARG A 92 -9.10 22.98 14.76
N ILE A 93 -8.95 21.97 13.90
CA ILE A 93 -7.78 21.83 13.02
C ILE A 93 -7.60 23.07 12.14
N ILE A 94 -8.69 23.59 11.57
CA ILE A 94 -8.68 24.81 10.77
C ILE A 94 -8.32 26.02 11.65
N LYS A 95 -8.95 26.15 12.82
CA LYS A 95 -8.71 27.25 13.77
C LYS A 95 -7.25 27.33 14.22
N TYR A 96 -6.61 26.19 14.50
CA TYR A 96 -5.21 26.11 14.91
C TYR A 96 -4.23 26.04 13.73
N ASN A 97 -4.72 26.05 12.49
CA ASN A 97 -3.94 25.95 11.25
C ASN A 97 -2.93 24.78 11.25
N LEU A 98 -3.39 23.61 11.67
CA LEU A 98 -2.54 22.41 11.77
C LEU A 98 -2.44 21.72 10.40
N PRO A 99 -1.23 21.40 9.89
CA PRO A 99 -1.04 20.74 8.60
C PRO A 99 -1.32 19.23 8.70
N MET A 100 -2.58 18.88 8.96
CA MET A 100 -3.04 17.51 9.13
C MET A 100 -4.43 17.29 8.53
N LYS A 101 -4.70 16.05 8.11
CA LYS A 101 -6.00 15.64 7.59
C LYS A 101 -6.63 14.62 8.54
N LEU A 102 -7.78 14.97 9.12
CA LEU A 102 -8.56 14.05 9.93
C LEU A 102 -9.25 13.01 9.03
N ILE A 103 -9.08 11.73 9.34
CA ILE A 103 -9.62 10.61 8.57
C ILE A 103 -10.83 9.98 9.25
N ARG A 104 -10.74 9.73 10.55
CA ARG A 104 -11.79 9.04 11.31
C ARG A 104 -11.68 9.35 12.80
N VAL A 105 -12.79 9.32 13.51
CA VAL A 105 -12.84 9.30 14.98
C VAL A 105 -13.49 7.99 15.41
N GLU A 106 -12.95 7.34 16.43
CA GLU A 106 -13.52 6.13 17.03
C GLU A 106 -13.56 6.28 18.54
N TYR A 107 -14.70 5.98 19.15
CA TYR A 107 -14.78 5.80 20.60
C TYR A 107 -14.57 4.33 20.95
N LEU A 108 -13.90 4.09 22.08
CA LEU A 108 -13.94 2.76 22.68
C LEU A 108 -15.37 2.43 23.12
N PHE A 109 -15.68 1.14 23.20
CA PHE A 109 -17.03 0.68 23.55
C PHE A 109 -17.49 1.20 24.93
N ASP A 110 -16.57 1.33 25.88
CA ASP A 110 -16.80 1.88 27.22
C ASP A 110 -16.80 3.42 27.27
N SER A 111 -16.65 4.09 26.13
CA SER A 111 -16.51 5.54 25.99
C SER A 111 -15.35 6.14 26.80
N SER A 112 -14.40 5.34 27.30
CA SER A 112 -13.30 5.83 28.16
C SER A 112 -12.26 6.63 27.40
N LYS A 113 -12.15 6.38 26.08
CA LYS A 113 -11.16 6.98 25.19
C LYS A 113 -11.75 7.24 23.82
N ALA A 114 -11.43 8.40 23.25
CA ALA A 114 -11.70 8.76 21.87
C ALA A 114 -10.39 8.80 21.08
N ILE A 115 -10.35 8.11 19.94
CA ILE A 115 -9.17 7.95 19.09
C ILE A 115 -9.41 8.69 17.78
N PHE A 116 -8.54 9.64 17.47
CA PHE A 116 -8.59 10.47 16.28
C PHE A 116 -7.50 10.02 15.31
N TYR A 117 -7.92 9.44 14.19
CA TYR A 117 -7.02 9.00 13.13
C TYR A 117 -6.78 10.14 12.15
N PHE A 118 -5.52 10.46 11.91
CA PHE A 118 -5.13 11.53 10.99
C PHE A 118 -3.93 11.13 10.13
N THR A 119 -3.79 11.81 8.98
CA THR A 119 -2.59 11.76 8.15
C THR A 119 -1.91 13.13 8.13
N SER A 120 -0.58 13.11 8.03
CA SER A 120 0.23 14.32 7.86
C SER A 120 1.57 13.95 7.21
N ASP A 121 2.10 14.84 6.38
CA ASP A 121 3.41 14.66 5.74
C ASP A 121 4.56 15.13 6.64
N MET A 122 4.26 16.06 7.55
CA MET A 122 5.22 16.62 8.51
C MET A 122 4.81 16.28 9.94
N ARG A 123 5.73 16.52 10.88
CA ARG A 123 5.45 16.45 12.32
C ARG A 123 4.49 17.58 12.70
N VAL A 124 3.38 17.23 13.34
CA VAL A 124 2.34 18.17 13.76
C VAL A 124 2.39 18.32 15.28
N ASP A 125 2.42 19.54 15.78
CA ASP A 125 2.24 19.81 17.21
C ASP A 125 0.76 20.06 17.52
N PHE A 126 0.09 19.02 18.02
CA PHE A 126 -1.34 19.04 18.32
C PHE A 126 -1.64 19.21 19.82
N ARG A 127 -0.67 19.67 20.64
CA ARG A 127 -0.86 19.79 22.10
C ARG A 127 -2.04 20.69 22.48
N GLU A 128 -2.18 21.84 21.83
CA GLU A 128 -3.30 22.76 22.07
C GLU A 128 -4.64 22.19 21.59
N LEU A 129 -4.65 21.51 20.44
CA LEU A 129 -5.83 20.79 19.94
C LEU A 129 -6.29 19.72 20.94
N VAL A 130 -5.37 18.93 21.49
CA VAL A 130 -5.72 17.87 22.46
C VAL A 130 -6.32 18.46 23.74
N LYS A 131 -5.79 19.58 24.24
CA LYS A 131 -6.36 20.26 25.42
C LYS A 131 -7.80 20.71 25.16
N ASP A 132 -8.04 21.32 24.01
CA ASP A 132 -9.35 21.84 23.60
C ASP A 132 -10.37 20.71 23.39
N LEU A 133 -9.97 19.62 22.74
CA LEU A 133 -10.81 18.43 22.57
C LEU A 133 -11.09 17.75 23.92
N ALA A 134 -10.10 17.61 24.79
CA ALA A 134 -10.28 17.01 26.11
C ALA A 134 -11.22 17.85 26.99
N ALA A 135 -11.14 19.18 26.89
CA ALA A 135 -12.06 20.10 27.57
C ALA A 135 -13.48 20.01 27.02
N THR A 136 -13.65 19.74 25.72
CA THR A 136 -14.97 19.65 25.07
C THR A 136 -15.67 18.31 25.33
N PHE A 137 -14.93 17.20 25.22
CA PHE A 137 -15.52 15.85 25.29
C PHE A 137 -15.41 15.19 26.65
N HIS A 138 -14.66 15.78 27.60
CA HIS A 138 -14.40 15.24 28.93
C HIS A 138 -13.96 13.75 28.92
N THR A 139 -13.24 13.36 27.87
CA THR A 139 -12.83 11.98 27.59
C THR A 139 -11.34 11.97 27.27
N ARG A 140 -10.65 10.85 27.54
CA ARG A 140 -9.24 10.71 27.17
C ARG A 140 -9.09 10.73 25.64
N ILE A 141 -8.34 11.70 25.13
CA ILE A 141 -8.09 11.87 23.70
C ILE A 141 -6.79 11.16 23.32
N GLU A 142 -6.82 10.33 22.28
CA GLU A 142 -5.65 9.72 21.67
C GLU A 142 -5.58 10.15 20.19
N MET A 143 -4.47 10.79 19.80
CA MET A 143 -4.21 11.16 18.42
C MET A 143 -3.35 10.07 17.77
N ARG A 144 -3.82 9.48 16.67
CA ARG A 144 -3.11 8.41 15.97
C ARG A 144 -2.81 8.80 14.53
N GLN A 145 -1.53 8.95 14.22
CA GLN A 145 -1.08 9.13 12.85
C GLN A 145 -1.14 7.79 12.11
N ILE A 146 -1.72 7.78 10.91
CA ILE A 146 -1.75 6.62 10.02
C ILE A 146 -1.04 6.94 8.71
N GLY A 147 -0.60 5.90 7.98
CA GLY A 147 0.00 6.08 6.67
C GLY A 147 -1.05 6.26 5.56
N VAL A 148 -0.64 6.79 4.41
CA VAL A 148 -1.50 6.96 3.22
C VAL A 148 -2.18 5.67 2.75
N ARG A 149 -1.55 4.51 2.97
CA ARG A 149 -2.13 3.20 2.64
C ARG A 149 -3.25 2.82 3.60
N ASP A 150 -3.06 3.07 4.89
CA ASP A 150 -4.07 2.82 5.91
C ASP A 150 -5.25 3.78 5.78
N GLU A 151 -4.99 5.02 5.37
CA GLU A 151 -6.04 5.95 4.95
C GLU A 151 -6.89 5.36 3.82
N ALA A 152 -6.25 4.89 2.74
CA ALA A 152 -6.96 4.25 1.63
C ALA A 152 -7.71 2.98 2.07
N LYS A 153 -7.15 2.20 3.00
CA LYS A 153 -7.81 1.03 3.60
C LYS A 153 -9.06 1.40 4.42
N MET A 154 -8.99 2.48 5.18
CA MET A 154 -10.11 2.94 6.03
C MET A 154 -11.24 3.61 5.26
N ILE A 155 -10.91 4.29 4.16
CA ILE A 155 -11.88 4.92 3.26
C ILE A 155 -12.46 3.86 2.31
N GLY A 156 -11.64 2.92 1.86
CA GLY A 156 -11.99 1.97 0.80
C GLY A 156 -11.94 2.62 -0.58
N GLY A 157 -12.38 1.89 -1.60
CA GLY A 157 -12.45 2.38 -2.97
C GLY A 157 -12.22 1.28 -4.01
N LEU A 158 -12.07 1.71 -5.26
CA LEU A 158 -11.75 0.84 -6.39
C LEU A 158 -10.31 1.09 -6.85
N GLY A 159 -9.59 0.00 -7.11
CA GLY A 159 -8.27 0.05 -7.72
C GLY A 159 -8.34 0.32 -9.22
N PRO A 160 -7.18 0.59 -9.85
CA PRO A 160 -7.12 0.79 -11.31
C PRO A 160 -7.57 -0.45 -12.10
N CYS A 161 -7.59 -1.63 -11.48
CA CYS A 161 -8.12 -2.86 -12.04
C CYS A 161 -9.66 -2.98 -11.98
N GLY A 162 -10.36 -1.97 -11.45
CA GLY A 162 -11.82 -1.97 -11.31
C GLY A 162 -12.37 -2.81 -10.15
N ARG A 163 -11.52 -3.44 -9.35
CA ARG A 163 -11.89 -4.20 -8.15
C ARG A 163 -11.73 -3.37 -6.90
N GLU A 164 -12.34 -3.79 -5.79
CA GLU A 164 -12.08 -3.20 -4.46
C GLU A 164 -10.58 -3.19 -4.14
N LEU A 165 -10.13 -2.18 -3.37
CA LEU A 165 -8.74 -2.10 -2.98
C LEU A 165 -8.31 -3.38 -2.25
N CYS A 166 -7.21 -3.98 -2.71
CA CYS A 166 -6.72 -5.22 -2.10
C CYS A 166 -6.43 -5.05 -0.60
N CYS A 167 -6.02 -3.85 -0.19
CA CYS A 167 -5.75 -3.50 1.21
C CYS A 167 -6.99 -3.37 2.09
N SER A 168 -8.16 -3.07 1.52
CA SER A 168 -9.44 -3.09 2.25
C SER A 168 -10.14 -4.45 2.18
N GLY A 169 -9.78 -5.27 1.20
CA GLY A 169 -10.32 -6.62 1.01
C GLY A 169 -9.45 -7.71 1.65
N PHE A 170 -8.81 -8.52 0.80
CA PHE A 170 -8.18 -9.78 1.20
C PHE A 170 -6.74 -9.61 1.75
N LEU A 171 -6.00 -8.58 1.34
CA LEU A 171 -4.63 -8.34 1.81
C LEU A 171 -4.66 -7.50 3.09
N ALA A 172 -4.54 -8.18 4.23
CA ALA A 172 -4.46 -7.52 5.53
C ALA A 172 -3.04 -7.05 5.88
N ASP A 173 -2.05 -7.87 5.52
CA ASP A 173 -0.63 -7.69 5.83
C ASP A 173 0.15 -7.47 4.53
N PHE A 174 1.15 -6.59 4.57
CA PHE A 174 1.89 -6.19 3.37
C PHE A 174 3.39 -6.35 3.58
N GLU A 175 4.02 -7.06 2.65
CA GLU A 175 5.47 -7.00 2.50
C GLU A 175 5.88 -5.70 1.80
N PRO A 176 7.10 -5.19 2.09
CA PRO A 176 7.64 -4.04 1.39
C PRO A 176 7.75 -4.29 -0.12
N VAL A 177 7.04 -3.48 -0.91
CA VAL A 177 7.07 -3.57 -2.37
C VAL A 177 8.29 -2.82 -2.92
N THR A 178 9.01 -3.43 -3.85
CA THR A 178 10.18 -2.81 -4.51
C THR A 178 9.96 -2.60 -6.01
N ILE A 179 10.66 -1.62 -6.60
CA ILE A 179 10.60 -1.35 -8.06
C ILE A 179 11.10 -2.55 -8.87
N LYS A 180 11.99 -3.37 -8.30
CA LYS A 180 12.47 -4.61 -8.93
C LYS A 180 11.31 -5.55 -9.26
N MET A 181 10.33 -5.67 -8.37
CA MET A 181 9.16 -6.52 -8.58
C MET A 181 8.35 -6.08 -9.80
N ALA A 182 8.17 -4.76 -9.99
CA ALA A 182 7.50 -4.23 -11.17
C ALA A 182 8.27 -4.52 -12.48
N LYS A 183 9.60 -4.34 -12.48
CA LYS A 183 10.45 -4.71 -13.63
C LYS A 183 10.33 -6.19 -13.96
N GLU A 184 10.33 -7.01 -12.92
CA GLU A 184 10.25 -8.44 -13.03
C GLU A 184 8.91 -8.95 -13.58
N GLN A 185 7.84 -8.19 -13.39
CA GLN A 185 6.51 -8.44 -13.96
C GLN A 185 6.31 -7.76 -15.33
N ASN A 186 7.38 -7.28 -15.96
CA ASN A 186 7.35 -6.56 -17.24
C ASN A 186 6.41 -5.34 -17.27
N LEU A 187 6.22 -4.68 -16.12
CA LEU A 187 5.43 -3.46 -16.03
C LEU A 187 6.27 -2.23 -16.38
N ALA A 188 5.67 -1.28 -17.11
CA ALA A 188 6.29 -0.01 -17.42
C ALA A 188 6.53 0.80 -16.14
N LEU A 189 7.74 1.33 -15.98
CA LEU A 189 8.20 2.05 -14.78
C LEU A 189 7.63 3.47 -14.63
N ASN A 190 6.47 3.74 -15.24
CA ASN A 190 5.77 4.99 -15.04
C ASN A 190 5.06 4.94 -13.67
N PRO A 191 5.29 5.93 -12.78
CA PRO A 191 4.63 6.01 -11.48
C PRO A 191 3.12 5.83 -11.52
N VAL A 192 2.44 6.31 -12.57
CA VAL A 192 0.99 6.19 -12.74
C VAL A 192 0.55 4.72 -12.92
N LYS A 193 1.40 3.89 -13.54
CA LYS A 193 1.09 2.47 -13.81
C LYS A 193 1.48 1.53 -12.68
N ILE A 194 2.43 1.91 -11.81
CA ILE A 194 2.95 1.05 -10.74
C ILE A 194 2.50 1.48 -9.34
N SER A 195 1.91 2.67 -9.20
CA SER A 195 1.40 3.18 -7.93
C SER A 195 -0.09 2.91 -7.80
N GLY A 196 -0.51 2.50 -6.60
CA GLY A 196 -1.92 2.41 -6.26
C GLY A 196 -2.52 3.78 -5.95
N ILE A 197 -3.83 3.81 -5.71
CA ILE A 197 -4.58 5.03 -5.36
C ILE A 197 -4.02 5.76 -4.12
N CYS A 198 -3.36 5.02 -3.22
CA CYS A 198 -2.70 5.55 -2.04
C CYS A 198 -1.37 6.27 -2.33
N GLY A 199 -0.94 6.38 -3.59
CA GLY A 199 0.31 7.03 -4.01
C GLY A 199 1.58 6.21 -3.72
N ARG A 200 1.47 5.00 -3.16
CA ARG A 200 2.58 4.05 -3.00
C ARG A 200 2.50 2.93 -4.04
N LEU A 201 3.59 2.20 -4.21
CA LEU A 201 3.64 1.01 -5.06
C LEU A 201 2.49 0.02 -4.76
N MET A 202 1.88 -0.53 -5.81
CA MET A 202 0.75 -1.45 -5.70
C MET A 202 1.12 -2.70 -4.87
N CYS A 203 0.27 -3.09 -3.92
CA CYS A 203 0.47 -4.32 -3.14
C CYS A 203 0.37 -5.59 -3.99
N CYS A 204 -0.38 -5.56 -5.09
CA CYS A 204 -0.51 -6.69 -6.02
C CYS A 204 0.85 -7.14 -6.58
N LEU A 205 1.79 -6.20 -6.75
CA LEU A 205 3.15 -6.50 -7.22
C LEU A 205 3.85 -7.48 -6.29
N SER A 206 3.64 -7.37 -4.97
CA SER A 206 4.20 -8.30 -4.01
C SER A 206 3.42 -9.60 -3.98
N TYR A 207 2.09 -9.51 -3.98
CA TYR A 207 1.21 -10.68 -3.92
C TYR A 207 1.43 -11.64 -5.10
N GLU A 208 1.63 -11.10 -6.31
CA GLU A 208 1.80 -11.90 -7.53
C GLU A 208 3.27 -12.27 -7.78
N HIS A 209 4.21 -11.75 -6.98
CA HIS A 209 5.64 -11.82 -7.27
C HIS A 209 6.15 -13.26 -7.42
N ASP A 210 5.78 -14.13 -6.49
CA ASP A 210 6.21 -15.54 -6.48
C ASP A 210 5.72 -16.28 -7.72
N PHE A 211 4.49 -15.98 -8.16
CA PHE A 211 3.93 -16.55 -9.39
C PHE A 211 4.78 -16.14 -10.60
N TYR A 212 5.06 -14.85 -10.77
CA TYR A 212 5.88 -14.34 -11.88
C TYR A 212 7.35 -14.80 -11.82
N GLN A 213 7.90 -15.06 -10.62
CA GLN A 213 9.23 -15.67 -10.51
C GLN A 213 9.22 -17.13 -10.98
N ASN A 214 8.21 -17.91 -10.59
CA ASN A 214 8.13 -19.32 -10.94
C ASN A 214 7.88 -19.53 -12.44
N GLU A 215 7.01 -18.73 -13.05
CA GLU A 215 6.78 -18.82 -14.51
C GLU A 215 8.05 -18.51 -15.30
N ARG A 216 8.84 -17.49 -14.91
CA ARG A 216 10.12 -17.21 -15.59
C ARG A 216 11.16 -18.30 -15.38
N LYS A 217 11.16 -19.00 -14.23
CA LYS A 217 12.01 -20.18 -14.04
C LYS A 217 11.60 -21.30 -14.98
N ARG A 218 10.30 -21.57 -15.10
CA ARG A 218 9.74 -22.57 -16.04
C ARG A 218 10.07 -22.23 -17.50
N GLU A 219 9.92 -20.97 -17.90
CA GLU A 219 10.29 -20.50 -19.24
C GLU A 219 11.78 -20.74 -19.54
N ARG A 220 12.67 -20.46 -18.59
CA ARG A 220 14.11 -20.73 -18.74
C ARG A 220 14.40 -22.23 -18.87
N GLU A 221 13.82 -23.05 -18.00
CA GLU A 221 13.99 -24.51 -18.04
C GLU A 221 13.46 -25.13 -19.35
N ASN A 222 12.38 -24.59 -19.90
CA ASN A 222 11.85 -25.02 -21.20
C ASN A 222 12.73 -24.57 -22.36
N THR A 223 13.24 -23.33 -22.32
CA THR A 223 14.16 -22.82 -23.35
C THR A 223 15.48 -23.61 -23.36
N ASP A 224 15.97 -24.01 -22.19
CA ASP A 224 17.17 -24.84 -22.05
C ASP A 224 16.95 -26.26 -22.60
N LYS A 225 15.75 -26.83 -22.42
CA LYS A 225 15.37 -28.13 -23.02
C LYS A 225 15.23 -28.04 -24.55
N ASP A 226 14.59 -27.00 -25.05
CA ASP A 226 14.40 -26.77 -26.48
C ASP A 226 15.74 -26.55 -27.21
N ASN A 227 16.68 -25.84 -26.57
CA ASN A 227 18.02 -25.67 -27.11
C ASN A 227 18.80 -26.99 -27.11
N LYS A 228 18.66 -27.81 -26.06
CA LYS A 228 19.31 -29.12 -25.98
C LYS A 228 18.76 -30.13 -27.00
N GLU A 229 17.45 -30.13 -27.26
CA GLU A 229 16.84 -30.95 -28.33
C GLU A 229 17.24 -30.50 -29.74
N LYS A 230 17.49 -29.20 -29.95
CA LYS A 230 18.00 -28.67 -31.21
C LYS A 230 19.47 -29.06 -31.42
N ASP A 231 20.30 -28.99 -30.38
CA ASP A 231 21.70 -29.42 -30.42
C ASP A 231 21.84 -30.94 -30.67
N GLU A 232 20.87 -31.76 -30.25
CA GLU A 232 20.83 -33.20 -30.55
C GLU A 232 20.33 -33.49 -31.97
N LYS A 233 19.42 -32.69 -32.54
CA LYS A 233 18.91 -32.86 -33.92
C LYS A 233 19.87 -32.38 -35.01
N ASP A 234 20.79 -31.46 -34.70
CA ASP A 234 21.78 -30.95 -35.66
C ASP A 234 23.04 -31.84 -35.78
N LYS A 235 23.11 -32.95 -35.01
CA LYS A 235 24.10 -34.03 -35.22
C LYS A 235 23.64 -34.96 -36.35
N GLY A 236 23.66 -34.44 -37.58
CA GLY A 236 23.58 -35.25 -38.80
C GLY A 236 24.78 -36.22 -38.92
N PRO A 237 24.69 -37.27 -39.76
CA PRO A 237 25.64 -38.38 -39.76
C PRO A 237 27.06 -37.91 -40.08
N GLU A 238 28.04 -38.41 -39.32
CA GLU A 238 29.46 -38.08 -39.43
C GLU A 238 29.93 -38.13 -40.90
N ARG A 239 30.54 -37.04 -41.39
CA ARG A 239 31.24 -37.07 -42.68
C ARG A 239 32.43 -38.03 -42.57
N PRO A 240 32.66 -38.90 -43.56
CA PRO A 240 33.81 -39.80 -43.53
C PRO A 240 35.13 -38.99 -43.59
N PRO A 241 36.20 -39.49 -42.95
CA PRO A 241 37.45 -38.77 -42.81
C PRO A 241 38.10 -38.53 -44.18
N ARG A 242 38.48 -37.28 -44.46
CA ARG A 242 39.33 -36.95 -45.61
C ARG A 242 40.75 -37.42 -45.34
N GLY A 243 41.22 -38.36 -46.16
CA GLY A 243 42.61 -38.85 -46.14
C GLY A 243 43.62 -37.75 -46.44
N GLY A 244 44.78 -37.83 -45.77
CA GLY A 244 45.82 -36.82 -45.75
C GLY A 244 46.92 -36.94 -46.82
N GLY A 245 47.78 -35.92 -46.85
CA GLY A 245 49.03 -35.79 -47.61
C GLY A 245 49.13 -34.40 -48.26
N GLY A 246 50.23 -33.64 -48.24
CA GLY A 246 51.56 -33.68 -47.64
C GLY A 246 52.12 -32.24 -47.80
N ASP A 247 52.71 -31.64 -46.78
CA ASP A 247 54.16 -31.47 -46.52
C ASP A 247 54.95 -30.53 -47.46
N ARG A 248 55.72 -29.65 -46.78
CA ARG A 248 56.93 -28.88 -47.14
C ARG A 248 56.84 -27.47 -47.76
N GLY A 249 57.52 -26.55 -47.06
CA GLY A 249 58.17 -25.38 -47.66
C GLY A 249 58.64 -24.33 -46.65
N ARG A 250 59.84 -24.50 -46.06
CA ARG A 250 60.50 -23.50 -45.20
C ARG A 250 61.03 -22.29 -46.01
N ARG A 251 61.05 -21.11 -45.35
CA ARG A 251 61.54 -19.77 -45.78
C ARG A 251 62.98 -19.72 -46.33
N PRO A 252 63.35 -18.60 -46.99
CA PRO A 252 64.42 -17.75 -46.43
C PRO A 252 64.13 -16.23 -46.42
N PRO A 253 64.96 -15.39 -45.74
CA PRO A 253 64.74 -13.96 -45.53
C PRO A 253 65.53 -13.06 -46.51
N GLY A 254 65.09 -11.81 -46.72
CA GLY A 254 65.76 -10.84 -47.59
C GLY A 254 65.37 -9.38 -47.31
N ARG A 255 66.34 -8.48 -47.46
CA ARG A 255 66.49 -7.12 -46.89
C ARG A 255 65.78 -5.98 -47.66
N ALA A 256 65.35 -4.98 -46.88
CA ALA A 256 65.51 -3.50 -46.98
C ALA A 256 65.22 -2.65 -48.25
N ALA A 257 64.77 -1.42 -47.94
CA ALA A 257 64.67 -0.16 -48.73
C ALA A 257 63.44 -0.02 -49.66
N GLY A 258 62.67 1.09 -49.66
CA GLY A 258 62.78 2.41 -49.03
C GLY A 258 61.42 3.15 -49.08
N GLY A 259 61.27 4.23 -48.29
CA GLY A 259 60.02 4.97 -48.04
C GLY A 259 59.57 5.91 -49.17
N PRO A 260 59.01 7.11 -48.90
CA PRO A 260 58.39 7.63 -47.66
C PRO A 260 57.03 8.36 -47.93
N ASN A 261 56.51 9.02 -46.89
CA ASN A 261 55.62 10.20 -46.91
C ASN A 261 54.11 9.95 -47.18
N GLN A 262 53.16 10.59 -46.50
CA GLN A 262 53.18 11.72 -45.56
C GLN A 262 51.87 11.76 -44.75
N LYS A 263 51.99 12.17 -43.48
CA LYS A 263 51.15 13.14 -42.72
C LYS A 263 49.70 12.74 -42.40
N HIS A 264 49.13 12.97 -41.22
CA HIS A 264 49.50 13.51 -39.90
C HIS A 264 48.40 12.95 -38.96
N GLY A 265 48.63 12.42 -37.75
CA GLY A 265 49.17 13.10 -36.56
C GLY A 265 48.23 14.25 -36.16
N CYS A 266 47.70 14.42 -34.96
CA CYS A 266 47.96 13.92 -33.61
C CYS A 266 46.74 14.48 -32.83
N GLY A 267 46.15 13.78 -31.86
CA GLY A 267 46.69 13.63 -30.52
C GLY A 267 46.23 14.78 -29.62
N GLY A 268 45.91 14.48 -28.37
CA GLY A 268 45.79 15.54 -27.36
C GLY A 268 44.76 15.28 -26.28
N CYS A 269 45.17 14.47 -25.31
CA CYS A 269 44.59 14.37 -23.98
C CYS A 269 44.56 15.75 -23.28
N GLY A 270 43.52 16.05 -22.50
CA GLY A 270 43.47 17.29 -21.71
C GLY A 270 42.31 17.32 -20.73
N LYS A 271 42.64 17.22 -19.44
CA LYS A 271 41.79 17.29 -18.25
C LYS A 271 41.01 18.61 -18.15
N HIS A 272 39.83 18.63 -17.51
CA HIS A 272 39.36 19.63 -16.51
C HIS A 272 37.87 19.43 -16.14
N GLU A 273 37.58 19.25 -14.85
CA GLU A 273 36.29 19.62 -14.20
C GLU A 273 36.32 21.12 -13.79
N PRO A 274 35.27 21.69 -13.15
CA PRO A 274 33.89 21.84 -13.59
C PRO A 274 33.46 23.34 -13.60
N GLY A 275 32.54 23.73 -14.49
CA GLY A 275 32.07 25.11 -14.63
C GLY A 275 30.55 25.24 -14.50
N LYS A 276 30.13 26.12 -13.59
CA LYS A 276 28.75 26.53 -13.28
C LYS A 276 28.03 27.08 -14.52
N HIS A 277 26.75 26.77 -14.68
CA HIS A 277 25.83 27.59 -15.49
C HIS A 277 24.48 27.75 -14.78
N GLU A 278 24.26 28.97 -14.29
CA GLU A 278 22.94 29.54 -14.01
C GLU A 278 22.27 29.90 -15.35
N HIS A 279 20.98 29.58 -15.50
CA HIS A 279 19.98 30.24 -16.34
C HIS A 279 18.62 29.70 -15.85
N GLY A 280 17.54 30.45 -15.66
CA GLY A 280 17.18 31.82 -15.94
C GLY A 280 15.67 31.89 -15.68
N LYS A 281 15.25 32.85 -14.85
CA LYS A 281 13.85 33.03 -14.43
C LYS A 281 12.99 33.45 -15.62
N HIS A 282 11.86 32.77 -15.85
CA HIS A 282 10.75 33.33 -16.63
C HIS A 282 9.62 33.79 -15.70
N LYS A 283 9.47 35.11 -15.61
CA LYS A 283 8.27 35.82 -15.14
C LYS A 283 7.32 36.02 -16.33
N THR A 284 6.04 35.68 -16.15
CA THR A 284 4.90 36.26 -16.88
C THR A 284 3.74 36.28 -15.89
N LYS A 285 3.50 37.44 -15.27
CA LYS A 285 2.55 38.50 -15.64
C LYS A 285 1.16 38.25 -15.08
N ASP A 286 0.87 39.06 -14.08
CA ASP A 286 -0.42 39.33 -13.46
C ASP A 286 -1.49 39.72 -14.48
N THR A 287 -2.68 39.13 -14.34
CA THR A 287 -3.94 39.76 -14.73
C THR A 287 -4.87 39.74 -13.53
N LYS A 288 -5.05 40.94 -12.96
CA LYS A 288 -6.14 41.34 -12.08
C LYS A 288 -7.48 41.08 -12.79
N GLU A 289 -8.36 40.31 -12.16
CA GLU A 289 -9.80 40.52 -12.30
C GLU A 289 -10.38 40.85 -10.92
N THR A 290 -11.04 41.99 -10.89
CA THR A 290 -11.68 42.61 -9.74
C THR A 290 -13.12 42.14 -9.60
N LYS A 291 -13.48 41.83 -8.35
CA LYS A 291 -14.77 42.07 -7.67
C LYS A 291 -16.07 41.78 -8.42
N GLU A 292 -16.89 40.90 -7.83
CA GLU A 292 -18.25 41.30 -7.47
C GLU A 292 -18.72 40.65 -6.17
N GLU A 293 -19.03 41.50 -5.20
CA GLU A 293 -19.60 41.20 -3.90
C GLU A 293 -21.13 41.09 -4.05
N ALA A 294 -21.70 39.90 -3.83
CA ALA A 294 -23.14 39.75 -3.67
C ALA A 294 -23.51 39.89 -2.18
N LYS A 295 -23.99 41.08 -1.78
CA LYS A 295 -24.78 41.26 -0.56
C LYS A 295 -26.21 40.75 -0.79
N PRO A 296 -26.87 40.13 0.20
CA PRO A 296 -28.28 39.82 0.13
C PRO A 296 -29.13 41.08 0.33
N ALA A 297 -30.14 41.26 -0.54
CA ALA A 297 -31.21 42.22 -0.37
C ALA A 297 -32.16 41.78 0.74
N GLY A 298 -32.51 42.70 1.63
CA GLY A 298 -33.65 42.56 2.53
C GLY A 298 -34.91 43.16 1.89
N THR A 299 -36.05 42.55 2.22
CA THR A 299 -37.42 43.07 2.17
C THR A 299 -38.14 42.39 3.33
N THR A 300 -38.41 43.10 4.43
CA THR A 300 -39.67 43.78 4.77
C THR A 300 -40.87 42.84 4.96
N GLU A 301 -41.34 42.79 6.21
CA GLU A 301 -42.75 42.88 6.66
C GLU A 301 -43.83 42.14 5.86
N ASN A 302 -44.47 41.15 6.50
CA ASN A 302 -45.86 41.26 7.00
C ASN A 302 -46.42 39.88 7.42
N ALA A 303 -47.17 39.90 8.52
CA ALA A 303 -48.07 38.87 9.08
C ALA A 303 -47.43 37.62 9.74
#